data_AF-A0A3G6RVN5-F1
#
_entry.id   AF-A0A3G6RVN5-F1
#
_cell.length_a   1.000
_cell.length_b   1.000
_cell.length_c   1.000
_cell.angle_alpha   90.00
_cell.angle_beta   90.00
_cell.angle_gamma   90.00
#
_symmetry.space_group_name_H-M   'P 1'
#
loop_
_entity.id
_entity.type
_entity.pdbx_description
1 polymer ?
#
loop_
_entity_poly.entity_id
_entity_poly.type
_entity_poly.pdbx_seq_one_letter_code
_entity_poly.pdbx_strand_id
1 'polypeptide(L)'
;MSENEGNMDAIQSYDSEIITAGAMQKTINPEGYGELSIQLWEFKQEYPDKFKELFENCGWNVKEIEIPQKNKKVLKKYQAYYNDKTGKDLKALIRKGFEAKKNKQKVICIPMESFINACKDPDFQSRQIVDFIKRLNSAINKKPTGFSNPIKDFVKSKLGKATVLDHDVNRPGHVSDCFRDALNQFFASNKKVSKNPVDWTGNHSIYEKEILEIYGPLRGKGNYTMTDASGRYTKLKTKL
;
A
#
# COMPACT_ATOMS: atom_id res chain seq x y z
N MET A 1 -5.25 -7.24 -8.38
CA MET A 1 -4.86 -6.39 -7.22
C MET A 1 -5.30 -4.95 -7.43
N SER A 2 -5.05 -4.35 -8.61
CA SER A 2 -5.74 -3.11 -9.03
C SER A 2 -7.26 -3.16 -8.79
N GLU A 3 -7.86 -4.34 -8.87
CA GLU A 3 -9.29 -4.57 -8.61
C GLU A 3 -9.81 -4.09 -7.26
N ASN A 4 -8.99 -4.20 -6.21
CA ASN A 4 -9.35 -3.72 -4.88
C ASN A 4 -8.68 -2.37 -4.56
N GLU A 5 -7.71 -1.94 -5.37
CA GLU A 5 -6.92 -0.74 -5.16
C GLU A 5 -7.12 0.28 -6.29
N GLY A 6 -6.23 1.25 -6.43
CA GLY A 6 -6.27 2.18 -7.54
C GLY A 6 -5.88 1.53 -8.87
N ASN A 7 -6.28 2.16 -9.97
CA ASN A 7 -5.60 1.96 -11.24
C ASN A 7 -4.18 2.57 -11.19
N MET A 8 -3.31 2.16 -12.12
CA MET A 8 -1.93 2.68 -12.19
C MET A 8 -1.87 4.21 -12.35
N ASP A 9 -2.93 4.80 -12.92
CA ASP A 9 -3.15 6.22 -13.18
C ASP A 9 -4.12 6.90 -12.20
N ALA A 10 -4.56 6.20 -11.16
CA ALA A 10 -5.47 6.77 -10.18
C ALA A 10 -4.78 7.82 -9.31
N ILE A 11 -5.31 9.04 -9.29
CA ILE A 11 -4.77 10.17 -8.54
C ILE A 11 -5.91 10.93 -7.88
N GLN A 12 -5.74 11.28 -6.60
CA GLN A 12 -6.75 12.01 -5.84
C GLN A 12 -6.13 12.78 -4.66
N SER A 13 -6.90 13.73 -4.10
CA SER A 13 -6.54 14.48 -2.88
C SER A 13 -7.72 14.46 -1.91
N TYR A 14 -7.94 13.32 -1.28
CA TYR A 14 -9.01 13.08 -0.31
C TYR A 14 -8.46 12.98 1.13
N ASP A 15 -9.34 13.02 2.12
CA ASP A 15 -9.03 12.87 3.54
C ASP A 15 -7.93 13.82 4.08
N SER A 16 -7.02 13.28 4.89
CA SER A 16 -5.90 13.95 5.53
C SER A 16 -4.73 14.21 4.57
N GLU A 17 -4.66 13.52 3.44
CA GLU A 17 -3.46 13.52 2.60
C GLU A 17 -3.42 14.70 1.61
N ILE A 18 -2.21 15.06 1.17
CA ILE A 18 -1.94 16.07 0.15
C ILE A 18 -2.28 15.51 -1.22
N ILE A 19 -1.67 14.38 -1.58
CA ILE A 19 -1.90 13.63 -2.82
C ILE A 19 -1.87 12.15 -2.49
N THR A 20 -2.73 11.39 -3.16
CA THR A 20 -2.67 9.94 -3.27
C THR A 20 -2.53 9.59 -4.74
N ALA A 21 -1.59 8.71 -5.10
CA ALA A 21 -1.35 8.35 -6.49
C ALA A 21 -0.99 6.87 -6.69
N GLY A 22 -1.29 6.39 -7.88
CA GLY A 22 -0.87 5.09 -8.38
C GLY A 22 -1.71 3.94 -7.86
N ALA A 23 -1.38 2.74 -8.33
CA ALA A 23 -2.18 1.55 -8.06
C ALA A 23 -2.14 1.11 -6.59
N MET A 24 -1.08 1.41 -5.85
CA MET A 24 -1.02 1.18 -4.39
C MET A 24 -1.67 2.29 -3.57
N GLN A 25 -2.16 3.37 -4.21
CA GLN A 25 -2.67 4.56 -3.53
C GLN A 25 -1.68 5.10 -2.49
N LYS A 26 -0.39 5.21 -2.89
CA LYS A 26 0.64 5.78 -2.02
C LYS A 26 0.36 7.25 -1.79
N THR A 27 0.66 7.75 -0.58
CA THR A 27 0.29 9.10 -0.18
C THR A 27 1.49 10.02 0.07
N ILE A 28 1.27 11.31 -0.17
CA ILE A 28 2.00 12.41 0.46
C ILE A 28 1.11 12.92 1.60
N ASN A 29 1.60 12.80 2.82
CA ASN A 29 0.90 13.14 4.06
C ASN A 29 0.86 14.68 4.30
N PRO A 30 0.08 15.18 5.27
CA PRO A 30 -0.05 16.63 5.51
C PRO A 30 1.24 17.38 5.82
N GLU A 31 2.34 16.68 6.13
CA GLU A 31 3.67 17.27 6.35
C GLU A 31 4.57 17.18 5.11
N GLY A 32 4.13 16.54 4.01
CA GLY A 32 4.90 16.36 2.78
C GLY A 32 5.74 15.07 2.71
N TYR A 33 5.65 14.19 3.71
CA TYR A 33 6.31 12.88 3.73
C TYR A 33 5.34 11.78 3.25
N GLY A 34 5.75 10.52 3.28
CA GLY A 34 4.87 9.38 3.01
C GLY A 34 5.45 8.42 1.98
N GLU A 35 4.72 7.35 1.68
CA GLU A 35 5.17 6.32 0.73
C GLU A 35 5.32 6.87 -0.69
N LEU A 36 4.52 7.87 -1.08
CA LEU A 36 4.64 8.51 -2.39
C LEU A 36 5.88 9.40 -2.45
N SER A 37 6.22 10.12 -1.38
CA SER A 37 7.46 10.89 -1.32
C SER A 37 8.71 9.99 -1.38
N ILE A 38 8.67 8.81 -0.76
CA ILE A 38 9.73 7.79 -0.91
C ILE A 38 9.83 7.33 -2.37
N GLN A 39 8.70 7.01 -3.00
CA GLN A 39 8.66 6.57 -4.39
C GLN A 39 9.21 7.63 -5.35
N LEU A 40 8.87 8.91 -5.14
CA LEU A 40 9.42 10.03 -5.92
C LEU A 40 10.93 10.12 -5.75
N TRP A 41 11.44 9.94 -4.53
CA TRP A 41 12.88 9.94 -4.28
C TRP A 41 13.57 8.79 -5.00
N GLU A 42 13.08 7.56 -4.85
CA GLU A 42 13.62 6.39 -5.52
C GLU A 42 13.57 6.55 -7.06
N PHE A 43 12.48 7.09 -7.61
CA PHE A 43 12.35 7.38 -9.03
C PHE A 43 13.34 8.46 -9.50
N LYS A 44 13.56 9.51 -8.69
CA LYS A 44 14.57 10.55 -8.96
C LYS A 44 15.98 9.99 -9.03
N GLN A 45 16.31 9.02 -8.16
CA GLN A 45 17.64 8.41 -8.16
C GLN A 45 17.84 7.47 -9.34
N GLU A 46 16.80 6.72 -9.72
CA GLU A 46 16.91 5.70 -10.75
C GLU A 46 16.73 6.25 -12.16
N TYR A 47 15.86 7.25 -12.34
CA TYR A 47 15.56 7.87 -13.63
C TYR A 47 15.65 9.40 -13.52
N PRO A 48 16.83 9.99 -13.29
CA PRO A 48 16.97 11.43 -13.03
C PRO A 48 16.44 12.31 -14.17
N ASP A 49 16.69 11.94 -15.43
CA ASP A 49 16.21 12.71 -16.59
C ASP A 49 14.68 12.64 -16.72
N LYS A 50 14.09 11.48 -16.46
CA LYS A 50 12.62 11.32 -16.43
C LYS A 50 11.98 12.04 -15.27
N PHE A 51 12.61 12.02 -14.10
CA PHE A 51 12.15 12.81 -12.97
C PHE A 51 12.17 14.30 -13.33
N LYS A 52 13.22 14.76 -14.02
CA LYS A 52 13.32 16.14 -14.47
C LYS A 52 12.19 16.50 -15.45
N GLU A 53 11.97 15.64 -16.45
CA GLU A 53 10.92 15.79 -17.46
C GLU A 53 9.52 15.85 -16.84
N LEU A 54 9.18 14.86 -16.00
CA LEU A 54 7.82 14.64 -15.50
C LEU A 54 7.47 15.49 -14.26
N PHE A 55 8.47 15.85 -13.46
CA PHE A 55 8.27 16.49 -12.16
C PHE A 55 9.03 17.82 -12.02
N GLU A 56 10.36 17.82 -12.15
CA GLU A 56 11.19 19.00 -11.82
C GLU A 56 10.85 20.22 -12.69
N ASN A 57 10.74 20.04 -14.00
CA ASN A 57 10.36 21.10 -14.94
C ASN A 57 8.93 21.60 -14.70
N CYS A 58 8.10 20.83 -14.01
CA CYS A 58 6.74 21.22 -13.62
C CYS A 58 6.67 21.82 -12.20
N GLY A 59 7.82 21.99 -11.53
CA GLY A 59 7.91 22.59 -10.19
C GLY A 59 7.92 21.59 -9.04
N TRP A 60 7.84 20.28 -9.29
CA TRP A 60 7.91 19.24 -8.27
C TRP A 60 9.35 18.89 -7.91
N ASN A 61 9.63 18.71 -6.62
CA ASN A 61 10.91 18.19 -6.16
C ASN A 61 10.70 17.33 -4.92
N VAL A 62 11.69 16.50 -4.60
CA VAL A 62 11.76 15.70 -3.38
C VAL A 62 13.15 15.83 -2.78
N LYS A 63 13.20 16.10 -1.48
CA LYS A 63 14.45 16.34 -0.74
C LYS A 63 14.60 15.28 0.36
N GLU A 64 15.82 14.77 0.51
CA GLU A 64 16.21 13.97 1.68
C GLU A 64 16.38 14.88 2.88
N ILE A 65 15.71 14.55 3.98
CA ILE A 65 15.75 15.24 5.26
C ILE A 65 16.36 14.29 6.27
N GLU A 66 17.50 14.69 6.84
CA GLU A 66 18.15 13.95 7.90
C GLU A 66 17.61 14.39 9.27
N ILE A 67 17.07 13.44 10.02
CA ILE A 67 16.51 13.66 11.35
C ILE A 67 17.41 12.97 12.38
N PRO A 68 18.20 13.74 13.15
CA PRO A 68 19.02 13.19 14.22
C PRO A 68 18.16 12.48 15.27
N GLN A 69 18.57 11.27 15.65
CA GLN A 69 17.96 10.48 16.71
C GLN A 69 18.80 10.53 17.98
N LYS A 70 18.15 10.30 19.14
CA LYS A 70 18.79 10.36 20.48
C LYS A 70 20.04 9.47 20.64
N ASN A 71 20.17 8.44 19.80
CA ASN A 71 21.23 7.42 19.80
C ASN A 71 22.28 7.64 18.70
N LYS A 72 22.52 8.89 18.26
CA LYS A 72 23.44 9.27 17.17
C LYS A 72 23.14 8.60 15.82
N LYS A 73 21.97 7.98 15.67
CA LYS A 73 21.47 7.48 14.39
C LYS A 73 20.83 8.63 13.62
N VAL A 74 20.94 8.60 12.30
CA VAL A 74 20.23 9.54 11.42
C VAL A 74 19.08 8.79 10.77
N LEU A 75 17.86 9.28 10.95
CA LEU A 75 16.71 8.81 10.20
C LEU A 75 16.58 9.67 8.94
N LYS A 76 16.66 9.04 7.78
CA LYS A 76 16.40 9.69 6.50
C LYS A 76 14.90 9.66 6.20
N LYS A 77 14.32 10.82 5.90
CA LYS A 77 12.95 10.96 5.40
C LYS A 77 12.98 11.73 4.08
N TYR A 78 11.94 11.56 3.26
CA TYR A 78 11.86 12.21 1.95
C TYR A 78 10.64 13.10 1.90
N GLN A 79 10.86 14.40 1.72
CA GLN A 79 9.80 15.41 1.73
C GLN A 79 9.58 15.95 0.32
N ALA A 80 8.32 15.95 -0.11
CA ALA A 80 7.89 16.44 -1.42
C ALA A 80 7.58 17.94 -1.35
N TYR A 81 7.91 18.65 -2.43
CA TYR A 81 7.71 20.09 -2.60
C TYR A 81 7.14 20.37 -3.99
N TYR A 82 6.31 21.40 -4.08
CA TYR A 82 5.91 22.00 -5.35
C TYR A 82 6.15 23.52 -5.30
N ASN A 83 7.02 24.04 -6.16
CA ASN A 83 7.45 25.45 -6.14
C ASN A 83 7.78 25.92 -4.71
N ASP A 84 8.65 25.15 -4.05
CA ASP A 84 9.12 25.27 -2.66
C ASP A 84 8.06 25.20 -1.55
N LYS A 85 6.79 24.92 -1.90
CA LYS A 85 5.73 24.69 -0.91
C LYS A 85 5.66 23.22 -0.54
N THR A 86 5.50 22.94 0.74
CA THR A 86 5.25 21.60 1.27
C THR A 86 4.15 21.66 2.34
N GLY A 87 3.80 20.50 2.89
CA GLY A 87 2.86 20.39 3.99
C GLY A 87 1.51 21.09 3.75
N LYS A 88 1.07 21.87 4.74
CA LYS A 88 -0.24 22.57 4.71
C LYS A 88 -0.40 23.50 3.51
N ASP A 89 0.64 24.22 3.13
CA ASP A 89 0.57 25.19 2.02
C ASP A 89 0.42 24.47 0.68
N LEU A 90 1.15 23.37 0.51
CA LEU A 90 1.00 22.51 -0.66
C LEU A 90 -0.40 21.87 -0.71
N LYS A 91 -0.92 21.41 0.43
CA LYS A 91 -2.28 20.88 0.53
C LYS A 91 -3.33 21.91 0.10
N ALA A 92 -3.22 23.13 0.62
CA ALA A 92 -4.13 24.21 0.29
C ALA A 92 -4.05 24.58 -1.20
N LEU A 93 -2.84 24.57 -1.77
CA LEU A 93 -2.62 24.84 -3.19
C LEU A 93 -3.32 23.80 -4.09
N ILE A 94 -3.14 22.51 -3.82
CA ILE A 94 -3.74 21.42 -4.61
C ILE A 94 -5.27 21.42 -4.53
N ARG A 95 -5.83 21.78 -3.37
CA ARG A 95 -7.28 21.82 -3.17
C ARG A 95 -7.93 23.14 -3.60
N LYS A 96 -7.15 24.10 -4.10
CA LYS A 96 -7.67 25.41 -4.54
C LYS A 96 -8.70 25.22 -5.66
N GLY A 97 -9.90 25.73 -5.44
CA GLY A 97 -11.01 25.66 -6.41
C GLY A 97 -11.86 24.39 -6.33
N PHE A 98 -11.47 23.38 -5.55
CA PHE A 98 -12.28 22.19 -5.28
C PHE A 98 -13.24 22.45 -4.11
N GLU A 99 -14.31 23.21 -4.37
CA GLU A 99 -15.31 23.63 -3.40
C GLU A 99 -16.65 22.91 -3.65
N ALA A 100 -17.46 22.67 -2.61
CA ALA A 100 -18.74 21.95 -2.72
C ALA A 100 -19.67 22.54 -3.80
N LYS A 101 -19.71 23.87 -3.95
CA LYS A 101 -20.50 24.56 -4.98
C LYS A 101 -20.01 24.32 -6.42
N LYS A 102 -18.79 23.83 -6.60
CA LYS A 102 -18.19 23.46 -7.89
C LYS A 102 -18.18 21.94 -8.10
N ASN A 103 -18.93 21.17 -7.30
CA ASN A 103 -19.02 19.73 -7.48
C ASN A 103 -19.46 19.39 -8.92
N LYS A 104 -18.86 18.35 -9.50
CA LYS A 104 -19.02 17.93 -10.91
C LYS A 104 -18.54 18.93 -11.97
N GLN A 105 -17.94 20.06 -11.58
CA GLN A 105 -17.29 20.98 -12.52
C GLN A 105 -15.82 20.63 -12.70
N LYS A 106 -15.28 20.88 -13.89
CA LYS A 106 -13.85 20.73 -14.16
C LYS A 106 -13.10 21.89 -13.51
N VAL A 107 -12.08 21.57 -12.72
CA VAL A 107 -11.18 22.54 -12.09
C VAL A 107 -9.77 22.23 -12.58
N ILE A 108 -9.07 23.26 -13.07
CA ILE A 108 -7.67 23.11 -13.46
C ILE A 108 -6.83 23.02 -12.19
N CYS A 109 -6.02 21.97 -12.09
CA CYS A 109 -5.10 21.75 -10.98
C CYS A 109 -3.70 21.43 -11.52
N ILE A 110 -2.95 22.49 -11.84
CA ILE A 110 -1.61 22.39 -12.45
C ILE A 110 -0.68 21.44 -11.66
N PRO A 111 -0.60 21.47 -10.31
CA PRO A 111 0.26 20.55 -9.58
C PRO A 111 -0.09 19.07 -9.78
N MET A 112 -1.35 18.73 -10.06
CA MET A 112 -1.78 17.34 -10.27
C MET A 112 -1.47 16.84 -11.70
N GLU A 113 -1.29 17.74 -12.68
CA GLU A 113 -1.01 17.36 -14.08
C GLU A 113 0.28 16.55 -14.21
N SER A 114 1.33 16.90 -13.45
CA SER A 114 2.59 16.13 -13.40
C SER A 114 2.37 14.68 -12.99
N PHE A 115 1.53 14.43 -11.98
CA PHE A 115 1.22 13.07 -11.56
C PHE A 115 0.38 12.32 -12.58
N ILE A 116 -0.55 12.99 -13.27
CA ILE A 116 -1.37 12.38 -14.33
C ILE A 116 -0.47 11.88 -15.46
N ASN A 117 0.53 12.66 -15.83
CA ASN A 117 1.50 12.29 -16.85
C ASN A 117 2.43 11.18 -16.35
N ALA A 118 3.02 11.34 -15.16
CA ALA A 118 3.93 10.36 -14.59
C ALA A 118 3.26 8.99 -14.39
N CYS A 119 2.02 8.93 -13.91
CA CYS A 119 1.35 7.65 -13.69
C CYS A 119 1.02 6.89 -15.00
N LYS A 120 1.13 7.55 -16.15
CA LYS A 120 1.02 6.95 -17.49
C LYS A 120 2.39 6.64 -18.11
N ASP A 121 3.47 7.16 -17.54
CA ASP A 121 4.82 6.94 -18.03
C ASP A 121 5.29 5.50 -17.70
N PRO A 122 5.86 4.75 -18.67
CA PRO A 122 6.28 3.37 -18.46
C PRO A 122 7.33 3.18 -17.35
N ASP A 123 8.28 4.11 -17.20
CA ASP A 123 9.34 3.99 -16.20
C ASP A 123 8.77 4.20 -14.79
N PHE A 124 7.85 5.15 -14.65
CA PHE A 124 7.14 5.36 -13.39
C PHE A 124 6.18 4.20 -13.07
N GLN A 125 5.53 3.60 -14.08
CA GLN A 125 4.73 2.38 -13.89
C GLN A 125 5.61 1.19 -13.47
N SER A 126 6.80 1.05 -14.04
CA SER A 126 7.80 0.06 -13.62
C SER A 126 8.15 0.24 -12.14
N ARG A 127 8.36 1.47 -11.67
CA ARG A 127 8.55 1.77 -10.23
C ARG A 127 7.40 1.25 -9.36
N GLN A 128 6.16 1.53 -9.76
CA GLN A 128 4.98 1.05 -9.03
C GLN A 128 4.95 -0.49 -8.95
N ILE A 129 5.35 -1.19 -10.01
CA ILE A 129 5.43 -2.67 -10.01
C ILE A 129 6.51 -3.16 -9.04
N VAL A 130 7.69 -2.55 -9.05
CA VAL A 130 8.78 -2.87 -8.11
C VAL A 130 8.31 -2.71 -6.66
N ASP A 131 7.57 -1.64 -6.38
CA ASP A 131 6.99 -1.39 -5.07
C ASP A 131 5.99 -2.46 -4.64
N PHE A 132 5.12 -2.91 -5.55
CA PHE A 132 4.21 -4.02 -5.27
C PHE A 132 4.95 -5.31 -4.96
N ILE A 133 6.01 -5.62 -5.70
CA ILE A 133 6.83 -6.82 -5.45
C ILE A 133 7.49 -6.74 -4.07
N LYS A 134 8.06 -5.59 -3.73
CA LYS A 134 8.66 -5.32 -2.40
C LYS A 134 7.61 -5.47 -1.30
N ARG A 135 6.42 -4.89 -1.48
CA ARG A 135 5.31 -4.98 -0.53
C ARG A 135 4.80 -6.41 -0.35
N LEU A 136 4.58 -7.13 -1.45
CA LEU A 136 4.16 -8.54 -1.42
C LEU A 136 5.13 -9.37 -0.59
N ASN A 137 6.42 -9.27 -0.90
CA ASN A 137 7.46 -10.02 -0.20
C ASN A 137 7.52 -9.62 1.27
N SER A 138 7.43 -8.34 1.60
CA SER A 138 7.36 -7.88 3.00
C SER A 138 6.15 -8.49 3.73
N ALA A 139 4.97 -8.41 3.12
CA ALA A 139 3.71 -8.88 3.69
C ALA A 139 3.72 -10.38 4.00
N ILE A 140 4.11 -11.22 3.03
CA ILE A 140 4.09 -12.68 3.20
C ILE A 140 5.26 -13.20 4.05
N ASN A 141 6.33 -12.41 4.24
CA ASN A 141 7.42 -12.75 5.16
C ASN A 141 7.12 -12.38 6.61
N LYS A 142 6.03 -11.65 6.90
CA LYS A 142 5.58 -11.43 8.28
C LYS A 142 5.29 -12.75 8.96
N LYS A 143 5.59 -12.83 10.25
CA LYS A 143 5.21 -13.96 11.10
C LYS A 143 3.87 -13.64 11.78
N PRO A 144 2.88 -14.54 11.74
CA PRO A 144 1.71 -14.41 12.60
C PRO A 144 2.16 -14.40 14.06
N THR A 145 1.60 -13.52 14.88
CA THR A 145 2.03 -13.36 16.28
C THR A 145 1.90 -14.69 17.02
N GLY A 146 2.99 -15.17 17.65
CA GLY A 146 3.01 -16.47 18.35
C GLY A 146 3.25 -17.70 17.46
N PHE A 147 3.50 -17.53 16.16
CA PHE A 147 3.90 -18.60 15.24
C PHE A 147 5.36 -18.40 14.77
N SER A 148 6.08 -19.50 14.57
CA SER A 148 7.48 -19.48 14.11
C SER A 148 7.63 -19.30 12.60
N ASN A 149 6.71 -19.89 11.83
CA ASN A 149 6.66 -19.83 10.37
C ASN A 149 6.13 -18.48 9.86
N PRO A 150 6.71 -17.92 8.77
CA PRO A 150 6.12 -16.78 8.08
C PRO A 150 4.83 -17.14 7.35
N ILE A 151 4.00 -16.12 7.06
CA ILE A 151 2.72 -16.27 6.36
C ILE A 151 2.87 -17.04 5.04
N LYS A 152 3.94 -16.82 4.27
CA LYS A 152 4.22 -17.52 3.00
C LYS A 152 4.28 -19.05 3.12
N ASP A 153 4.56 -19.59 4.30
CA ASP A 153 4.58 -21.03 4.52
C ASP A 153 3.14 -21.58 4.62
N PHE A 154 2.20 -20.76 5.11
CA PHE A 154 0.78 -21.08 5.20
C PHE A 154 0.01 -20.76 3.91
N VAL A 155 0.45 -19.75 3.13
CA VAL A 155 -0.22 -19.33 1.89
C VAL A 155 0.69 -19.43 0.66
N LYS A 156 0.42 -20.41 -0.20
CA LYS A 156 1.18 -20.65 -1.44
C LYS A 156 0.42 -20.17 -2.68
N SER A 157 -0.91 -20.16 -2.64
CA SER A 157 -1.77 -19.81 -3.77
C SER A 157 -1.68 -18.32 -4.15
N LYS A 158 -2.10 -18.01 -5.39
CA LYS A 158 -2.24 -16.61 -5.85
C LYS A 158 -3.28 -15.86 -5.01
N LEU A 159 -4.40 -16.50 -4.70
CA LEU A 159 -5.47 -15.93 -3.86
C LEU A 159 -4.95 -15.58 -2.46
N GLY A 160 -4.22 -16.49 -1.81
CA GLY A 160 -3.68 -16.27 -0.47
C GLY A 160 -2.68 -15.12 -0.42
N LYS A 161 -1.72 -15.09 -1.36
CA LYS A 161 -0.77 -13.99 -1.52
C LYS A 161 -1.46 -12.65 -1.78
N ALA A 162 -2.45 -12.62 -2.66
CA ALA A 162 -3.23 -11.41 -2.96
C ALA A 162 -4.03 -10.92 -1.75
N THR A 163 -4.63 -11.83 -0.97
CA THR A 163 -5.42 -11.50 0.22
C THR A 163 -4.54 -10.90 1.33
N VAL A 164 -3.33 -11.45 1.52
CA VAL A 164 -2.35 -10.92 2.49
C VAL A 164 -1.85 -9.55 2.06
N LEU A 165 -1.54 -9.37 0.79
CA LEU A 165 -1.08 -8.09 0.25
C LEU A 165 -2.16 -7.00 0.32
N ASP A 166 -3.40 -7.32 -0.03
CA ASP A 166 -4.56 -6.42 0.11
C ASP A 166 -4.72 -5.95 1.57
N HIS A 167 -4.52 -6.84 2.55
CA HIS A 167 -4.52 -6.44 3.96
C HIS A 167 -3.33 -5.53 4.29
N ASP A 168 -2.15 -5.87 3.78
CA ASP A 168 -0.92 -5.15 4.09
C ASP A 168 -0.92 -3.73 3.52
N VAL A 169 -1.48 -3.52 2.33
CA VAL A 169 -1.68 -2.19 1.73
C VAL A 169 -2.59 -1.33 2.61
N ASN A 170 -3.69 -1.88 3.09
CA ASN A 170 -4.72 -1.10 3.80
C ASN A 170 -4.43 -0.91 5.30
N ARG A 171 -3.88 -1.94 5.94
CA ARG A 171 -3.73 -2.05 7.41
C ARG A 171 -2.48 -2.87 7.77
N PRO A 172 -1.28 -2.41 7.39
CA PRO A 172 -0.04 -3.20 7.54
C PRO A 172 0.25 -3.65 8.97
N GLY A 173 -0.08 -2.82 9.96
CA GLY A 173 0.14 -3.12 11.38
C GLY A 173 -0.70 -4.30 11.90
N HIS A 174 -1.76 -4.68 11.19
CA HIS A 174 -2.73 -5.68 11.66
C HIS A 174 -2.55 -7.06 11.01
N VAL A 175 -1.69 -7.19 10.01
CA VAL A 175 -1.50 -8.45 9.25
C VAL A 175 -1.11 -9.62 10.16
N SER A 176 -0.09 -9.45 11.01
CA SER A 176 0.41 -10.53 11.88
C SER A 176 -0.62 -11.02 12.89
N ASP A 177 -1.33 -10.09 13.55
CA ASP A 177 -2.32 -10.45 14.57
C ASP A 177 -3.60 -11.03 13.96
N CYS A 178 -4.08 -10.45 12.85
CA CYS A 178 -5.26 -10.98 12.17
C CYS A 178 -5.02 -12.36 11.58
N PHE A 179 -3.83 -12.60 11.01
CA PHE A 179 -3.48 -13.92 10.49
C PHE A 179 -3.30 -14.94 11.62
N ARG A 180 -2.74 -14.53 12.78
CA ARG A 180 -2.71 -15.37 14.00
C ARG A 180 -4.13 -15.80 14.38
N ASP A 181 -5.07 -14.87 14.43
CA ASP A 181 -6.43 -15.18 14.89
C ASP A 181 -7.17 -16.08 13.90
N ALA A 182 -6.92 -15.94 12.60
CA ALA A 182 -7.40 -16.89 11.60
C ALA A 182 -6.81 -18.30 11.79
N LEU A 183 -5.50 -18.41 12.02
CA LEU A 183 -4.85 -19.69 12.31
C LEU A 183 -5.39 -20.32 13.60
N ASN A 184 -5.58 -19.53 14.67
CA ASN A 184 -6.14 -20.02 15.93
C ASN A 184 -7.55 -20.59 15.75
N GLN A 185 -8.41 -19.91 14.96
CA GLN A 185 -9.74 -20.42 14.65
C GLN A 185 -9.70 -21.72 13.81
N PHE A 186 -8.81 -21.77 12.82
CA PHE A 186 -8.58 -22.98 12.04
C PHE A 186 -8.15 -24.16 12.91
N PHE A 187 -7.13 -23.99 13.76
CA PHE A 187 -6.63 -25.06 14.64
C PHE A 187 -7.60 -25.44 15.77
N ALA A 188 -8.44 -24.52 16.24
CA ALA A 188 -9.49 -24.84 17.19
C ALA A 188 -10.50 -25.83 16.60
N SER A 189 -10.81 -25.69 15.30
CA SER A 189 -11.69 -26.58 14.54
C SER A 189 -10.98 -27.85 14.07
N ASN A 190 -9.65 -27.79 13.90
CA ASN A 190 -8.81 -28.85 13.34
C ASN A 190 -7.71 -29.31 14.31
N LYS A 191 -8.11 -29.79 15.51
CA LYS A 191 -7.19 -30.06 16.65
C LYS A 191 -6.05 -31.05 16.37
N LYS A 192 -6.16 -31.90 15.35
CA LYS A 192 -5.15 -32.90 14.97
C LYS A 192 -4.17 -32.41 13.91
N VAL A 193 -4.43 -31.26 13.29
CA VAL A 193 -3.56 -30.71 12.25
C VAL A 193 -2.32 -30.10 12.90
N SER A 194 -1.13 -30.41 12.36
CA SER A 194 0.12 -29.82 12.83
C SER A 194 0.09 -28.30 12.68
N LYS A 195 0.64 -27.58 13.67
CA LYS A 195 0.81 -26.13 13.56
C LYS A 195 1.94 -25.71 12.62
N ASN A 196 2.79 -26.65 12.21
CA ASN A 196 3.85 -26.42 11.24
C ASN A 196 3.32 -26.76 9.82
N PRO A 197 3.18 -25.77 8.93
CA PRO A 197 2.62 -25.97 7.59
C PRO A 197 3.49 -26.85 6.67
N VAL A 198 4.75 -27.11 7.03
CA VAL A 198 5.60 -28.08 6.32
C VAL A 198 5.02 -29.50 6.43
N ASP A 199 4.36 -29.83 7.54
CA ASP A 199 3.82 -31.16 7.81
C ASP A 199 2.50 -31.43 7.08
N TRP A 200 1.91 -30.41 6.44
CA TRP A 200 0.60 -30.52 5.80
C TRP A 200 0.63 -31.33 4.50
N THR A 201 1.82 -31.49 3.91
CA THR A 201 2.05 -32.29 2.68
C THR A 201 0.99 -32.02 1.60
N GLY A 202 0.22 -33.05 1.19
CA GLY A 202 -0.81 -32.96 0.15
C GLY A 202 -2.07 -32.19 0.57
N ASN A 203 -2.28 -31.95 1.87
CA ASN A 203 -3.45 -31.23 2.38
C ASN A 203 -3.26 -29.70 2.42
N HIS A 204 -2.08 -29.20 2.02
CA HIS A 204 -1.74 -27.78 2.15
C HIS A 204 -2.77 -26.87 1.47
N SER A 205 -3.20 -27.19 0.25
CA SER A 205 -4.19 -26.39 -0.49
C SER A 205 -5.58 -26.38 0.17
N ILE A 206 -5.97 -27.48 0.81
CA ILE A 206 -7.24 -27.61 1.53
C ILE A 206 -7.23 -26.72 2.76
N TYR A 207 -6.19 -26.85 3.59
CA TYR A 207 -6.05 -26.05 4.81
C TYR A 207 -5.85 -24.57 4.51
N GLU A 208 -5.05 -24.23 3.49
CA GLU A 208 -4.91 -22.85 3.02
C GLU A 208 -6.28 -22.25 2.66
N LYS A 209 -7.12 -22.99 1.91
CA LYS A 209 -8.45 -22.52 1.55
C LYS A 209 -9.30 -22.23 2.79
N GLU A 210 -9.38 -23.15 3.74
CA GLU A 210 -10.13 -22.96 5.00
C GLU A 210 -9.64 -21.73 5.78
N ILE A 211 -8.31 -21.57 5.89
CA ILE A 211 -7.71 -20.41 6.55
C ILE A 211 -8.10 -19.12 5.84
N LEU A 212 -8.14 -19.10 4.50
CA LEU A 212 -8.51 -17.92 3.74
C LEU A 212 -10.01 -17.57 3.86
N GLU A 213 -10.90 -18.56 3.98
CA GLU A 213 -12.32 -18.30 4.25
C GLU A 213 -12.53 -17.64 5.63
N ILE A 214 -11.65 -17.92 6.59
CA ILE A 214 -11.65 -17.25 7.89
C ILE A 214 -10.98 -15.88 7.78
N TYR A 215 -9.75 -15.84 7.28
CA TYR A 215 -8.89 -14.65 7.24
C TYR A 215 -9.48 -13.53 6.39
N GLY A 216 -9.96 -13.85 5.18
CA GLY A 216 -10.52 -12.89 4.23
C GLY A 216 -11.50 -11.88 4.86
N PRO A 217 -12.61 -12.35 5.47
CA PRO A 217 -13.57 -11.48 6.15
C PRO A 217 -13.10 -11.01 7.54
N LEU A 218 -12.25 -11.76 8.24
CA LEU A 218 -11.78 -11.41 9.60
C LEU A 218 -11.07 -10.04 9.64
N ARG A 219 -10.38 -9.66 8.56
CA ARG A 219 -9.66 -8.37 8.45
C ARG A 219 -10.56 -7.14 8.68
N GLY A 220 -11.87 -7.26 8.49
CA GLY A 220 -12.83 -6.17 8.72
C GLY A 220 -13.45 -6.15 10.11
N LYS A 221 -13.10 -7.10 11.00
CA LYS A 221 -13.71 -7.27 12.32
C LYS A 221 -12.82 -6.73 13.44
N GLY A 222 -13.46 -6.38 14.56
CA GLY A 222 -12.77 -5.95 15.78
C GLY A 222 -11.79 -4.81 15.52
N ASN A 223 -10.56 -4.96 16.01
CA ASN A 223 -9.51 -3.93 15.93
C ASN A 223 -8.82 -3.83 14.55
N TYR A 224 -9.13 -4.71 13.59
CA TYR A 224 -8.46 -4.71 12.29
C TYR A 224 -9.04 -3.69 11.30
N THR A 225 -10.35 -3.42 11.42
CA THR A 225 -11.07 -2.28 10.81
C THR A 225 -10.81 -2.05 9.31
N MET A 226 -10.49 -3.10 8.55
CA MET A 226 -10.35 -3.01 7.10
C MET A 226 -11.72 -2.87 6.43
N THR A 227 -11.93 -1.76 5.74
CA THR A 227 -13.17 -1.47 5.03
C THR A 227 -13.48 -2.54 3.99
N ASP A 228 -14.72 -3.02 3.97
CA ASP A 228 -15.25 -4.02 3.02
C ASP A 228 -14.37 -5.28 2.88
N ALA A 229 -13.72 -5.74 3.95
CA ALA A 229 -12.81 -6.89 3.90
C ALA A 229 -13.44 -8.16 3.26
N SER A 230 -14.72 -8.40 3.54
CA SER A 230 -15.48 -9.53 2.98
C SER A 230 -15.72 -9.36 1.48
N GLY A 231 -16.22 -8.21 1.03
CA GLY A 231 -16.45 -7.94 -0.39
C GLY A 231 -15.15 -7.95 -1.20
N ARG A 232 -14.08 -7.36 -0.65
CA ARG A 232 -12.72 -7.38 -1.22
C ARG A 232 -12.17 -8.80 -1.37
N TYR A 233 -12.37 -9.66 -0.37
CA TYR A 233 -11.94 -11.07 -0.45
C TYR A 233 -12.74 -11.83 -1.51
N THR A 234 -14.07 -11.70 -1.54
CA THR A 234 -14.92 -12.35 -2.55
C THR A 234 -14.53 -11.93 -3.96
N LYS A 235 -14.27 -10.63 -4.20
CA LYS A 235 -13.78 -10.13 -5.51
C LYS A 235 -12.48 -10.80 -5.94
N LEU A 236 -11.51 -10.96 -5.03
CA LEU A 236 -10.25 -11.65 -5.34
C LEU A 236 -10.50 -13.12 -5.67
N LYS A 237 -11.32 -13.80 -4.87
CA LYS A 237 -11.65 -15.22 -5.02
C LYS A 237 -12.34 -15.54 -6.35
N THR A 238 -13.16 -14.64 -6.88
CA THR A 238 -13.80 -14.83 -8.19
C THR A 238 -12.82 -14.70 -9.36
N LYS A 239 -11.67 -14.06 -9.17
CA LYS A 239 -10.71 -13.75 -10.24
C LYS A 239 -9.45 -14.62 -10.26
N LEU A 240 -9.13 -15.32 -9.16
CA LEU A 240 -7.86 -16.04 -8.93
C LEU A 240 -8.10 -17.49 -8.51
#